data_AF-A0A4V0XCU0-F1
#
_entry.id   AF-A0A4V0XCU0-F1
#
_cell.length_a   1.000
_cell.length_b   1.000
_cell.length_c   1.000
_cell.angle_alpha   90.00
_cell.angle_beta   90.00
_cell.angle_gamma   90.00
#
_symmetry.space_group_name_H-M   'P 1'
#
loop_
_entity.id
_entity.type
_entity.pdbx_description
1 polymer ?
#
loop_
_entity_poly.entity_id
_entity_poly.type
_entity_poly.pdbx_seq_one_letter_code
_entity_poly.pdbx_strand_id
1 'polypeptide(L)' 'MGTATSSSTIHQRWAVRYRGFVLIPQNDLTWLVRPERSPMQQLPFRAPASSVDDVKALIDWRLDQAS' A
#
# COMPACT_ATOMS: atom_id res chain seq x y z
N MET A 1 9.01 27.65 -14.62
CA MET A 1 8.60 27.62 -13.20
C MET A 1 7.39 26.71 -13.08
N GLY A 2 7.58 25.47 -12.62
CA GLY A 2 6.47 24.54 -12.36
C GLY A 2 6.26 24.44 -10.86
N THR A 3 5.23 25.07 -10.32
CA THR A 3 4.83 24.90 -8.92
C THR A 3 3.98 23.64 -8.82
N ALA A 4 4.63 22.50 -8.59
CA ALA A 4 3.94 21.33 -8.07
C ALA A 4 3.54 21.64 -6.64
N THR A 5 2.29 22.07 -6.45
CA THR A 5 1.64 22.16 -5.15
C THR A 5 1.60 20.77 -4.54
N SER A 6 2.58 20.50 -3.67
CA SER A 6 2.58 19.35 -2.79
C SER A 6 1.44 19.55 -1.80
N SER A 7 0.31 18.90 -2.08
CA SER A 7 -0.82 18.77 -1.15
C SER A 7 -0.40 17.88 0.02
N SER A 8 0.47 18.39 0.87
CA SER A 8 0.92 17.75 2.11
C SER A 8 -0.04 18.12 3.24
N THR A 9 -1.31 17.75 3.10
CA THR A 9 -2.21 17.75 4.26
C THR A 9 -1.77 16.61 5.16
N ILE A 10 -1.23 16.98 6.31
CA ILE A 10 -0.74 16.11 7.38
C ILE A 10 -1.94 15.33 7.96
N HIS A 11 -2.37 14.27 7.29
CA HIS A 11 -2.96 13.15 7.99
C HIS A 11 -1.80 12.27 8.41
N GLN A 12 -1.69 11.97 9.71
CA GLN A 12 -0.74 10.98 10.21
C GLN A 12 -0.99 9.66 9.47
N ARG A 13 -0.21 9.44 8.40
CA ARG A 13 -0.23 8.22 7.59
C ARG A 13 0.49 7.16 8.41
N TRP A 14 -0.23 6.58 9.36
CA TRP A 14 0.21 5.35 9.99
C TRP A 14 0.36 4.31 8.87
N ALA A 15 1.54 3.72 8.78
CA ALA A 15 1.84 2.70 7.80
C ALA A 15 1.83 1.34 8.51
N VAL A 16 1.20 0.35 7.88
CA VAL A 16 1.17 -1.01 8.41
C VAL A 16 2.23 -1.82 7.68
N ARG A 17 3.01 -2.60 8.44
CA ARG A 17 3.94 -3.56 7.86
C ARG A 17 3.32 -4.94 7.87
N TYR A 18 3.34 -5.62 6.74
CA TYR A 18 2.75 -6.95 6.59
C TYR A 18 3.45 -7.76 5.50
N ARG A 19 3.98 -8.95 5.85
CA ARG A 19 4.63 -9.89 4.91
C ARG A 19 5.61 -9.25 3.92
N GLY A 20 6.41 -8.30 4.41
CA GLY A 20 7.39 -7.58 3.59
C GLY A 20 6.81 -6.43 2.76
N PHE A 21 5.54 -6.08 2.95
CA PHE A 21 4.91 -4.91 2.34
C PHE A 21 4.62 -3.81 3.38
N VAL A 22 4.71 -2.57 2.94
CA VAL A 22 4.18 -1.38 3.59
C VAL A 22 2.81 -1.06 2.99
N LEU A 23 1.81 -1.00 3.85
CA LEU A 23 0.44 -0.62 3.52
C LEU A 23 0.22 0.82 3.97
N ILE A 24 -0.14 1.68 3.03
CA ILE A 24 -0.31 3.11 3.26
C ILE A 24 -1.76 3.47 2.94
N PRO A 25 -2.59 3.84 3.94
CA PRO A 25 -3.95 4.26 3.69
C PRO A 25 -3.97 5.54 2.87
N GLN A 26 -4.88 5.61 1.90
CA GLN A 26 -5.11 6.76 1.02
C GLN A 26 -6.41 7.46 1.42
N ASN A 27 -6.56 8.73 1.03
CA ASN A 27 -7.73 9.53 1.40
C ASN A 27 -9.03 9.08 0.71
N ASP A 28 -8.93 8.22 -0.29
CA ASP A 28 -10.06 7.70 -1.06
C ASP A 28 -10.45 6.27 -0.66
N LEU A 29 -10.21 5.91 0.60
CA LEU A 29 -10.55 4.59 1.16
C LEU A 29 -9.87 3.41 0.44
N THR A 30 -8.71 3.67 -0.15
CA THR A 30 -7.86 2.63 -0.76
C THR A 30 -6.53 2.53 -0.03
N TRP A 31 -5.76 1.50 -0.35
CA TRP A 31 -4.42 1.31 0.19
C TRP A 31 -3.40 1.23 -0.91
N LEU A 32 -2.30 1.96 -0.74
CA LEU A 32 -1.10 1.77 -1.52
C LEU A 32 -0.27 0.68 -0.84
N VAL A 33 -0.10 -0.44 -1.53
CA VAL A 33 0.68 -1.60 -1.07
C VAL A 33 2.02 -1.58 -1.81
N ARG A 34 3.12 -1.47 -1.06
CA ARG A 34 4.47 -1.39 -1.63
C ARG A 34 5.39 -2.39 -0.95
N PRO A 35 6.29 -3.05 -1.67
CA PRO A 35 7.32 -3.86 -1.03
C PRO A 35 8.26 -2.99 -0.17
N GLU A 36 8.66 -3.50 0.99
CA GLU A 36 9.58 -2.86 1.93
C GLU A 36 11.01 -2.82 1.39
N ARG A 37 11.41 -3.83 0.62
CA ARG A 37 12.74 -3.97 0.05
C ARG A 37 12.66 -4.37 -1.41
N SER A 38 13.63 -3.92 -2.20
CA SER A 38 13.82 -4.37 -3.58
C SER A 38 14.95 -5.41 -3.63
N PRO A 39 14.85 -6.49 -4.42
CA PRO A 39 13.75 -6.88 -5.31
C PRO A 39 12.75 -7.83 -4.60
N MET A 40 11.45 -7.50 -4.63
CA MET A 40 10.36 -8.43 -4.28
C MET A 40 9.60 -8.83 -5.55
N GLN A 41 9.14 -10.08 -5.61
CA GLN A 41 8.40 -10.65 -6.75
C GLN A 41 7.16 -9.85 -7.15
N GLN A 42 6.53 -9.13 -6.19
CA GLN A 42 5.30 -8.39 -6.44
C GLN A 42 5.55 -6.89 -6.47
N LEU A 43 5.18 -6.28 -7.60
CA LEU A 43 5.23 -4.85 -7.80
C LEU A 43 4.22 -4.14 -6.88
N PRO A 44 4.45 -2.84 -6.59
CA PRO A 44 3.46 -2.00 -5.95
C PRO A 44 2.08 -2.10 -6.60
N PHE A 45 1.04 -2.15 -5.79
CA PHE A 45 -0.34 -2.15 -6.27
C PHE A 45 -1.27 -1.39 -5.34
N ARG A 46 -2.47 -1.13 -5.84
CA ARG A 46 -3.53 -0.47 -5.09
C ARG A 46 -4.58 -1.49 -4.68
N ALA A 47 -4.90 -1.53 -3.39
CA ALA A 47 -5.97 -2.38 -2.86
C ALA A 47 -7.24 -1.53 -2.66
N PRO A 48 -8.34 -1.81 -3.40
CA PRO A 48 -9.63 -1.14 -3.22
C PRO A 48 -10.37 -1.74 -2.01
N ALA A 49 -9.75 -1.62 -0.83
CA ALA A 49 -10.25 -2.21 0.40
C ALA A 49 -10.39 -1.10 1.46
N SER A 50 -11.52 -1.06 2.16
CA SER A 50 -11.77 -0.04 3.18
C SER A 50 -11.13 -0.37 4.54
N SER A 51 -10.65 -1.61 4.73
CA SER A 51 -10.08 -2.10 5.98
C SER A 51 -8.69 -2.70 5.79
N VAL A 52 -7.85 -2.62 6.82
CA VAL A 52 -6.50 -3.23 6.79
C VAL A 52 -6.54 -4.76 6.66
N ASP A 53 -7.57 -5.41 7.20
CA ASP A 53 -7.71 -6.87 7.19
C ASP A 53 -7.94 -7.40 5.75
N ASP A 54 -8.84 -6.75 5.00
CA ASP A 54 -9.06 -7.03 3.58
C ASP A 54 -7.78 -6.85 2.74
N VAL A 55 -6.97 -5.83 3.05
CA VAL A 55 -5.68 -5.61 2.37
C VAL A 55 -4.71 -6.74 2.64
N LYS A 56 -4.66 -7.25 3.89
CA LYS A 56 -3.82 -8.41 4.25
C LYS A 56 -4.26 -9.65 3.50
N ALA A 57 -5.55 -9.95 3.50
CA ALA A 57 -6.10 -11.10 2.77
C ALA A 57 -5.80 -11.03 1.26
N LEU A 58 -5.88 -9.84 0.66
CA LEU A 58 -5.51 -9.63 -0.75
C LEU A 58 -4.01 -9.88 -0.99
N ILE A 59 -3.14 -9.49 -0.07
CA ILE A 59 -1.70 -9.78 -0.15
C ILE A 59 -1.46 -11.28 -0.04
N ASP A 60 -2.10 -11.96 0.91
CA ASP A 60 -1.96 -13.40 1.08
C ASP A 60 -2.38 -14.16 -0.18
N TRP A 61 -3.54 -13.82 -0.76
CA TRP A 61 -3.98 -14.39 -2.04
C TRP A 61 -2.98 -14.13 -3.16
N ARG A 62 -2.46 -12.91 -3.27
CA ARG A 62 -1.49 -12.57 -4.31
C ARG A 62 -0.16 -13.31 -4.14
N LEU A 63 0.32 -13.49 -2.92
CA LEU A 63 1.55 -14.22 -2.64
C LEU A 63 1.40 -15.72 -2.94
N ASP A 64 0.23 -16.29 -2.63
CA ASP A 64 -0.11 -17.67 -2.98
C ASP A 64 -0.08 -17.91 -4.50
N GLN A 65 -0.64 -16.98 -5.29
CA GLN A 65 -0.61 -17.04 -6.77
C GLN A 65 0.80 -16.92 -7.37
N ALA A 66 1.78 -16.40 -6.62
CA ALA A 66 3.16 -16.21 -7.09
C ALA A 66 4.09 -17.37 -6.70
N SER A 67 3.58 -18.36 -5.95
CA SER A 67 4.31 -19.53 -5.45
C SER A 67 4.26 -20.73 -6.38
#